data_AF-A0A0M3IN02-F1
#
_entry.id   AF-A0A0M3IN02-F1
#
_cell.length_a   1.000
_cell.length_b   1.000
_cell.length_c   1.000
_cell.angle_alpha   90.00
_cell.angle_beta   90.00
_cell.angle_gamma   90.00
#
_symmetry.space_group_name_H-M   'P 1'
#
loop_
_entity.id
_entity.type
_entity.pdbx_description
1 polymer ?
#
loop_
_entity_poly.entity_id
_entity_poly.type
_entity_poly.pdbx_seq_one_letter_code
_entity_poly.pdbx_strand_id
1 'polypeptide(L)'
;MRKIFDAGVDHMVDIISPNLNEFAAYCSLIDEKLPGTILLKRDGSSITRHQLPPPLSPEIVVSTSGAGDCFNSGLLAGMLYDLSTDESLCLAQKCAASSLQSTEAVPESISDFRAELKKSQLSR
;
A
#
# COMPACT_ATOMS: atom_id res chain seq x y z
N MET A 1 12.20 -2.52 -8.44
CA MET A 1 12.94 -3.25 -7.38
C MET A 1 14.38 -3.63 -7.75
N ARG A 2 14.65 -4.32 -8.89
CA ARG A 2 16.02 -4.78 -9.23
C ARG A 2 17.13 -3.71 -9.09
N LYS A 3 16.90 -2.50 -9.60
CA LYS A 3 17.84 -1.37 -9.48
C LYS A 3 18.23 -0.99 -8.04
N ILE A 4 17.33 -1.19 -7.06
CA ILE A 4 17.58 -0.89 -5.63
C ILE A 4 18.59 -1.91 -5.07
N PHE A 5 18.39 -3.18 -5.41
CA PHE A 5 19.28 -4.27 -5.00
C PHE A 5 20.62 -4.23 -5.71
N ASP A 6 20.62 -4.03 -7.03
CA ASP A 6 21.84 -3.91 -7.83
C ASP A 6 22.74 -2.76 -7.31
N ALA A 7 22.12 -1.71 -6.77
CA ALA A 7 22.82 -0.57 -6.18
C ALA A 7 23.18 -0.76 -4.69
N GLY A 8 22.72 -1.82 -4.02
CA GLY A 8 22.98 -2.07 -2.60
C GLY A 8 22.36 -1.04 -1.64
N VAL A 9 21.28 -0.37 -2.04
CA VAL A 9 20.62 0.70 -1.28
C VAL A 9 19.30 0.28 -0.63
N ASP A 10 19.05 -1.03 -0.51
CA ASP A 10 17.85 -1.58 0.14
C ASP A 10 17.69 -1.13 1.59
N HIS A 11 18.80 -0.85 2.28
CA HIS A 11 18.82 -0.31 3.63
C HIS A 11 18.31 1.11 3.76
N MET A 12 18.12 1.83 2.65
CA MET A 12 17.60 3.20 2.62
C MET A 12 16.08 3.26 2.42
N VAL A 13 15.41 2.10 2.31
CA VAL A 13 13.98 2.02 2.02
C VAL A 13 13.23 1.44 3.22
N ASP A 14 12.38 2.26 3.83
CA ASP A 14 11.62 1.86 5.02
C ASP A 14 10.35 1.07 4.67
N ILE A 15 9.73 1.38 3.53
CA ILE A 15 8.46 0.80 3.09
C ILE A 15 8.48 0.55 1.58
N ILE A 16 8.04 -0.65 1.19
CA ILE A 16 7.73 -1.01 -0.19
C ILE A 16 6.32 -1.60 -0.27
N SER A 17 5.65 -1.36 -1.39
CA SER A 17 4.30 -1.88 -1.68
C SER A 17 4.27 -2.38 -3.13
N PRO A 18 4.89 -3.56 -3.38
CA PRO A 18 4.97 -4.12 -4.71
C PRO A 18 3.62 -4.72 -5.13
N ASN A 19 3.26 -4.62 -6.41
CA ASN A 19 2.18 -5.44 -6.97
C ASN A 19 2.62 -6.93 -7.04
N LEU A 20 1.69 -7.86 -7.34
CA LEU A 20 2.01 -9.30 -7.34
C LEU A 20 3.16 -9.69 -8.29
N ASN A 21 3.28 -9.05 -9.45
CA ASN A 21 4.36 -9.33 -10.40
C ASN A 21 5.71 -8.82 -9.86
N GLU A 22 5.73 -7.62 -9.30
CA GLU A 22 6.91 -7.05 -8.65
C GLU A 22 7.30 -7.84 -7.40
N PHE A 23 6.31 -8.32 -6.66
CA PHE A 23 6.50 -9.15 -5.49
C PHE A 23 7.04 -10.52 -5.86
N ALA A 24 6.54 -11.17 -6.91
CA ALA A 24 7.09 -12.43 -7.41
C ALA A 24 8.56 -12.24 -7.87
N ALA A 25 8.86 -11.13 -8.53
CA ALA A 25 10.22 -10.77 -8.91
C ALA A 25 11.11 -10.40 -7.71
N TYR A 26 10.53 -9.86 -6.63
CA TYR A 26 11.22 -9.59 -5.37
C TYR A 26 11.53 -10.90 -4.63
N CYS A 27 10.51 -11.73 -4.45
CA CYS A 27 10.56 -13.07 -3.89
C CYS A 27 11.61 -13.96 -4.54
N SER A 28 11.75 -13.91 -5.87
CA SER A 28 12.80 -14.67 -6.55
C SER A 28 14.21 -14.15 -6.31
N LEU A 29 14.37 -12.88 -5.92
CA LEU A 29 15.66 -12.30 -5.54
C LEU A 29 16.05 -12.63 -4.09
N ILE A 30 15.08 -12.96 -3.23
CA ILE A 30 15.29 -13.22 -1.80
C ILE A 30 14.91 -14.64 -1.33
N ASP A 31 14.49 -15.50 -2.26
CA ASP A 31 14.07 -16.90 -2.04
C ASP A 31 12.86 -17.12 -1.10
N GLU A 32 11.79 -16.31 -1.25
CA GLU A 32 10.57 -16.36 -0.42
C GLU A 32 9.27 -16.49 -1.26
N LYS A 33 8.15 -16.99 -0.71
CA LYS A 33 6.82 -17.03 -1.40
C LYS A 33 5.66 -16.69 -0.47
N LEU A 34 4.81 -15.70 -0.82
CA LEU A 34 3.67 -15.30 0.01
C LEU A 34 2.43 -14.81 -0.82
N PRO A 35 1.18 -15.00 -0.33
CA PRO A 35 -0.05 -14.54 -1.01
C PRO A 35 -0.57 -13.16 -0.52
N GLY A 36 -1.29 -12.42 -1.39
CA GLY A 36 -2.08 -11.22 -1.06
C GLY A 36 -1.34 -9.87 -1.17
N THR A 37 -1.97 -8.78 -0.70
CA THR A 37 -1.29 -7.49 -0.49
C THR A 37 -0.42 -7.61 0.76
N ILE A 38 0.88 -7.41 0.59
CA ILE A 38 1.86 -7.58 1.66
C ILE A 38 2.61 -6.26 1.84
N LEU A 39 2.51 -5.71 3.04
CA LEU A 39 3.38 -4.64 3.48
C LEU A 39 4.46 -5.22 4.39
N LEU A 40 5.71 -4.95 4.01
CA LEU A 40 6.88 -5.24 4.82
C LEU A 40 7.35 -3.92 5.43
N LYS A 41 7.31 -3.83 6.76
CA LYS A 41 7.84 -2.68 7.50
C LYS A 41 9.11 -3.11 8.23
N ARG A 42 10.19 -2.34 8.06
CA ARG A 42 11.41 -2.53 8.83
C ARG A 42 11.33 -1.72 10.13
N ASP A 43 11.54 -2.39 11.26
CA ASP A 43 11.65 -1.78 12.58
C ASP A 43 13.02 -2.19 13.17
N GLY A 44 14.05 -1.39 12.88
CA GLY A 44 15.44 -1.71 13.22
C GLY A 44 15.96 -2.93 12.44
N SER A 45 16.33 -4.00 13.15
CA SER A 45 16.77 -5.27 12.54
C SER A 45 15.63 -6.24 12.22
N SER A 46 14.39 -5.92 12.61
CA SER A 46 13.23 -6.78 12.45
C SER A 46 12.37 -6.36 11.26
N ILE A 47 11.75 -7.32 10.58
CA ILE A 47 10.77 -7.08 9.51
C ILE A 47 9.40 -7.54 10.00
N THR A 48 8.46 -6.61 10.08
CA THR A 48 7.05 -6.89 10.40
C THR A 48 6.27 -7.05 9.10
N ARG A 49 5.47 -8.12 9.02
CA ARG A 49 4.63 -8.44 7.85
C ARG A 49 3.17 -8.14 8.16
N HIS A 50 2.55 -7.30 7.33
CA HIS A 50 1.10 -7.10 7.32
C HIS A 50 0.51 -7.69 6.05
N GLN A 51 -0.47 -8.59 6.19
CA GLN A 51 -1.19 -9.17 5.07
C GLN A 51 -2.64 -8.71 5.10
N LEU A 52 -3.11 -8.17 3.98
CA LEU A 52 -4.47 -7.67 3.84
C LEU A 52 -5.25 -8.51 2.82
N PRO A 53 -6.59 -8.63 2.99
CA PRO A 53 -7.42 -9.15 1.92
C PRO A 53 -7.35 -8.23 0.69
N PRO A 54 -7.76 -8.72 -0.49
CA PRO A 54 -7.96 -7.85 -1.65
C PRO A 54 -8.97 -6.73 -1.32
N PRO A 55 -8.76 -5.49 -1.83
CA PRO A 55 -9.63 -4.36 -1.54
C PRO A 55 -11.04 -4.52 -2.11
N LEU A 56 -11.20 -5.30 -3.19
CA LEU A 56 -12.48 -5.61 -3.82
C LEU A 56 -12.45 -7.02 -4.40
N SER A 57 -13.63 -7.60 -4.60
CA SER A 57 -13.77 -8.83 -5.36
C SER A 57 -13.50 -8.59 -6.86
N PRO A 58 -12.90 -9.55 -7.59
CA PRO A 58 -12.56 -9.37 -9.01
C PRO A 58 -13.74 -8.99 -9.91
N GLU A 59 -14.94 -9.51 -9.60
CA GLU A 59 -16.17 -9.31 -10.38
C GLU A 59 -16.69 -7.87 -10.42
N ILE A 60 -16.24 -7.01 -9.50
CA ILE A 60 -16.67 -5.60 -9.43
C ILE A 60 -15.55 -4.62 -9.79
N VAL A 61 -14.40 -5.12 -10.26
CA VAL A 61 -13.30 -4.28 -10.73
C VAL A 61 -13.62 -3.71 -12.11
N VAL A 62 -13.53 -2.40 -12.24
CA VAL A 62 -13.73 -1.66 -13.50
C VAL A 62 -12.41 -1.48 -14.24
N SER A 63 -11.35 -1.08 -13.53
CA SER A 63 -10.01 -0.88 -14.07
C SER A 63 -8.97 -1.19 -13.00
N THR A 64 -7.75 -1.54 -13.38
CA THR A 64 -6.62 -1.74 -12.44
C THR A 64 -5.60 -0.60 -12.48
N SER A 65 -5.75 0.32 -13.43
CA SER A 65 -4.83 1.44 -13.60
C SER A 65 -4.88 2.38 -12.39
N GLY A 66 -3.72 2.68 -11.79
CA GLY A 66 -3.60 3.60 -10.66
C GLY A 66 -3.93 3.03 -9.27
N ALA A 67 -4.47 1.81 -9.18
CA ALA A 67 -4.87 1.23 -7.88
C ALA A 67 -3.69 1.09 -6.90
N GLY A 68 -2.50 0.75 -7.39
CA GLY A 68 -1.28 0.68 -6.58
C GLY A 68 -0.80 2.06 -6.11
N ASP A 69 -0.83 3.06 -6.99
CA ASP A 69 -0.46 4.43 -6.64
C ASP A 69 -1.43 5.03 -5.61
N CYS A 70 -2.73 4.75 -5.76
CA CYS A 70 -3.76 5.16 -4.81
C CYS A 70 -3.60 4.45 -3.46
N PHE A 71 -3.29 3.15 -3.45
CA PHE A 71 -2.94 2.42 -2.23
C PHE A 71 -1.77 3.10 -1.51
N ASN A 72 -0.66 3.33 -2.21
CA ASN A 72 0.55 3.94 -1.66
C ASN A 72 0.27 5.35 -1.14
N SER A 73 -0.51 6.14 -1.88
CA SER A 73 -0.90 7.48 -1.46
C SER A 73 -1.75 7.47 -0.19
N GLY A 74 -2.70 6.53 -0.06
CA GLY A 74 -3.50 6.38 1.15
C GLY A 74 -2.67 5.94 2.36
N LEU A 75 -1.74 5.01 2.16
CA LEU A 75 -0.81 4.56 3.21
C LEU A 75 0.06 5.71 3.71
N LEU A 76 0.72 6.44 2.79
CA LEU A 76 1.59 7.57 3.11
C LEU A 76 0.80 8.71 3.77
N ALA A 77 -0.42 8.98 3.30
CA ALA A 77 -1.30 9.97 3.91
C ALA A 77 -1.67 9.58 5.36
N GLY A 78 -2.01 8.31 5.61
CA GLY A 78 -2.30 7.84 6.96
C GLY A 78 -1.09 8.02 7.90
N MET A 79 0.09 7.61 7.45
CA MET A 79 1.33 7.75 8.22
C MET A 79 1.68 9.21 8.50
N LEU A 80 1.50 10.11 7.51
CA LEU A 80 1.75 11.55 7.66
C LEU A 80 0.82 12.20 8.70
N TYR A 81 -0.36 11.62 8.93
CA TYR A 81 -1.35 12.09 9.90
C TYR A 81 -1.31 11.31 11.23
N ASP A 82 -0.17 10.66 11.51
CA ASP A 82 0.06 9.86 12.73
C ASP A 82 -1.00 8.77 12.95
N LEU A 83 -1.65 8.26 11.89
CA LEU A 83 -2.51 7.09 12.01
C LEU A 83 -1.67 5.86 12.36
N SER A 84 -2.26 4.91 13.09
CA SER A 84 -1.61 3.61 13.30
C SER A 84 -1.37 2.90 11.96
N THR A 85 -0.49 1.90 11.95
CA THR A 85 -0.23 1.10 10.75
C THR A 85 -1.51 0.47 10.21
N ASP A 86 -2.38 -0.07 11.07
CA ASP A 86 -3.64 -0.70 10.65
C ASP A 86 -4.63 0.33 10.09
N GLU A 87 -4.76 1.51 10.69
CA GLU A 87 -5.59 2.59 10.16
C GLU A 87 -5.08 3.11 8.82
N SER A 88 -3.75 3.25 8.68
CA SER A 88 -3.12 3.66 7.42
C SER A 88 -3.32 2.63 6.31
N LEU A 89 -3.24 1.34 6.65
CA LEU A 89 -3.53 0.24 5.73
C LEU A 89 -5.01 0.19 5.34
N CYS A 90 -5.92 0.48 6.27
CA CYS A 90 -7.35 0.59 5.98
C CYS A 90 -7.62 1.72 4.98
N LEU A 91 -7.02 2.90 5.19
CA LEU A 91 -7.11 4.03 4.28
C LEU A 91 -6.52 3.69 2.90
N ALA A 92 -5.36 3.04 2.85
CA ALA A 92 -4.73 2.57 1.62
C ALA A 92 -5.67 1.66 0.81
N GLN A 93 -6.34 0.70 1.47
CA GLN A 93 -7.30 -0.18 0.80
C GLN A 93 -8.51 0.57 0.24
N LYS A 94 -9.02 1.59 0.95
CA LYS A 94 -10.13 2.42 0.46
C LYS A 94 -9.74 3.24 -0.76
N CYS A 95 -8.55 3.84 -0.76
CA CYS A 95 -8.01 4.54 -1.93
C CYS A 95 -7.84 3.60 -3.13
N ALA A 96 -7.31 2.40 -2.90
CA ALA A 96 -7.17 1.38 -3.95
C ALA A 96 -8.53 0.94 -4.49
N ALA A 97 -9.50 0.65 -3.62
CA ALA A 97 -10.85 0.27 -3.99
C ALA A 97 -11.56 1.34 -4.83
N SER A 98 -11.44 2.62 -4.43
CA SER A 98 -11.98 3.75 -5.19
C SER A 98 -11.41 3.80 -6.62
N SER A 99 -10.09 3.64 -6.78
CA SER A 99 -9.44 3.57 -8.10
C SER A 99 -9.89 2.34 -8.90
N LEU A 100 -10.02 1.18 -8.26
CA LEU A 100 -10.48 -0.06 -8.93
C LEU A 100 -11.91 0.03 -9.47
N GLN A 101 -12.75 0.90 -8.91
CA GLN A 101 -14.14 1.13 -9.36
C GLN A 101 -14.27 2.29 -10.35
N SER A 102 -13.15 2.84 -10.82
CA SER A 102 -13.10 3.99 -11.72
C SER A 102 -12.42 3.62 -13.03
N THR A 103 -12.73 4.35 -14.10
CA THR A 103 -11.92 4.33 -15.33
C THR A 103 -10.69 5.23 -15.22
N GLU A 104 -10.73 6.22 -14.34
CA GLU A 104 -9.63 7.14 -14.06
C GLU A 104 -8.61 6.52 -13.10
N ALA A 105 -7.33 6.71 -13.38
CA ALA A 105 -6.25 6.23 -12.51
C ALA A 105 -6.32 6.82 -11.10
N VAL A 106 -6.71 8.09 -11.00
CA VAL A 106 -6.94 8.82 -9.74
C VAL A 106 -8.37 9.37 -9.76
N PRO A 107 -9.35 8.68 -9.16
CA PRO A 107 -10.73 9.16 -9.11
C PRO A 107 -10.89 10.36 -8.17
N GLU A 108 -11.82 11.27 -8.51
CA GLU A 108 -12.15 12.44 -7.67
C GLU A 108 -12.67 12.04 -6.28
N SER A 109 -13.32 10.88 -6.17
CA SER A 109 -13.86 10.34 -4.91
C SER A 109 -12.78 9.98 -3.88
N ILE A 110 -11.49 9.96 -4.24
CA ILE A 110 -10.39 9.87 -3.25
C ILE A 110 -10.44 11.03 -2.25
N SER A 111 -10.93 12.20 -2.67
CA SER A 111 -11.04 13.36 -1.79
C SER A 111 -12.02 13.15 -0.62
N ASP A 112 -12.96 12.21 -0.73
CA ASP A 112 -13.91 11.87 0.32
C ASP A 112 -13.21 11.26 1.55
N PHE A 113 -12.05 10.62 1.35
CA PHE A 113 -11.29 10.00 2.43
C PHE A 113 -10.57 11.00 3.33
N ARG A 114 -10.61 12.31 3.02
CA ARG A 114 -10.05 13.37 3.88
C ARG A 114 -10.65 13.37 5.29
N ALA A 115 -11.90 12.94 5.43
CA ALA A 115 -12.55 12.82 6.73
C ALA A 115 -11.88 11.76 7.63
N GLU A 116 -11.28 10.73 7.05
CA GLU A 116 -10.62 9.65 7.81
C GLU A 116 -9.30 10.10 8.45
N LEU A 117 -8.61 11.04 7.80
CA LEU A 117 -7.37 11.65 8.30
C LEU A 117 -7.59 12.56 9.53
N LYS A 118 -8.83 13.03 9.76
CA LYS A 118 -9.15 13.96 10.86
C LYS A 118 -9.41 13.26 12.20
N LYS A 119 -9.57 11.94 12.22
CA LYS A 119 -9.96 11.21 13.44
C LYS A 119 -8.85 11.18 14.51
N SER A 120 -7.56 11.29 14.14
CA SER A 120 -6.44 11.25 15.11
C SER A 120 -6.12 12.59 15.77
N GLN A 121 -6.55 13.72 15.21
CA GLN A 121 -6.23 15.05 15.76
C GLN A 121 -7.15 15.51 16.90
N LEU A 122 -8.24 14.78 17.17
CA LEU A 122 -9.19 15.09 18.26
C LEU A 122 -8.80 14.44 19.60
N SER A 123 -7.66 13.75 19.66
CA SER A 123 -7.17 13.05 20.87
C SER A 123 -5.89 13.65 21.45
N ARG A 124 -5.50 14.86 21.02
CA ARG A 124 -4.38 15.64 21.60
C ARG A 124 -4.90 16.87 22.32
#